data_AF-A0A7V3I634-F1
#
_entry.id   AF-A0A7V3I634-F1
#
_cell.length_a   1.000
_cell.length_b   1.000
_cell.length_c   1.000
_cell.angle_alpha   90.00
_cell.angle_beta   90.00
_cell.angle_gamma   90.00
#
_symmetry.space_group_name_H-M   'P 1'
#
loop_
_entity.id
_entity.type
_entity.pdbx_description
1 polymer ?
#
loop_
_entity_poly.entity_id
_entity_poly.type
_entity_poly.pdbx_seq_one_letter_code
_entity_poly.pdbx_strand_id
1 'polypeptide(L)'
;MRSSIRCNCGQRVTNKDVMQRGYYLRLFGPSFVYVKYRCPRCKKLGEQFVKQEEWEAGILSDLPSEITPEESRKFQRMGKIDIHECIDAHFELEKISSLDELREAL
;
A
#
# COMPACT_ATOMS: atom_id res chain seq x y z
N MET A 1 8.33 -5.26 -4.78
CA MET A 1 7.84 -5.64 -3.43
C MET A 1 7.70 -4.37 -2.62
N ARG A 2 6.53 -4.08 -2.02
CA ARG A 2 6.40 -2.91 -1.13
C ARG A 2 7.19 -3.15 0.14
N SER A 3 8.13 -2.26 0.43
CA SER A 3 8.93 -2.24 1.65
C SER A 3 8.00 -2.00 2.85
N SER A 4 7.84 -3.01 3.71
CA SER A 4 7.11 -2.85 4.99
C SER A 4 8.13 -2.74 6.11
N ILE A 5 7.96 -1.74 7.00
CA ILE A 5 8.79 -1.62 8.19
C ILE A 5 8.36 -2.69 9.18
N ARG A 6 9.32 -3.52 9.60
CA ARG A 6 9.09 -4.61 10.54
C ARG A 6 10.03 -4.46 11.73
N CYS A 7 9.50 -4.72 12.92
CA CYS A 7 10.31 -4.88 14.11
C CYS A 7 11.12 -6.19 14.02
N ASN A 8 12.21 -6.28 14.79
CA ASN A 8 13.01 -7.50 14.90
C ASN A 8 12.20 -8.72 15.40
N CYS A 9 11.04 -8.51 16.03
CA CYS A 9 10.12 -9.59 16.40
C CYS A 9 9.16 -10.02 15.26
N GLY A 10 9.36 -9.51 14.04
CA GLY A 10 8.55 -9.79 12.86
C GLY A 10 7.25 -8.98 12.74
N GLN A 11 6.88 -8.21 13.77
CA GLN A 11 5.67 -7.40 13.77
C GLN A 11 5.78 -6.24 12.78
N ARG A 12 4.76 -6.07 11.92
CA ARG A 12 4.65 -4.91 11.03
C ARG A 12 4.35 -3.65 11.85
N VAL A 13 5.03 -2.57 11.50
CA VAL A 13 4.86 -1.24 12.08
C VAL A 13 3.92 -0.43 11.19
N THR A 14 2.90 0.17 11.78
CA THR A 14 1.96 1.05 11.09
C THR A 14 2.09 2.48 11.58
N ASN A 15 1.36 3.42 10.97
CA ASN A 15 1.46 4.84 11.30
C ASN A 15 1.16 5.13 12.78
N LYS A 16 0.26 4.35 13.40
CA LYS A 16 -0.08 4.45 14.84
C LYS A 16 1.08 4.10 15.77
N ASP A 17 2.00 3.25 15.31
CA ASP A 17 3.16 2.81 16.09
C ASP A 17 4.35 3.77 15.98
N VAL A 18 4.31 4.70 15.02
CA VAL A 18 5.40 5.65 14.76
C VAL A 18 5.33 6.79 15.74
N MET A 19 6.45 7.00 16.44
CA MET A 19 6.59 8.10 17.41
C MET A 19 7.19 9.33 16.75
N GLN A 20 8.13 9.14 15.82
CA GLN A 20 8.80 10.23 15.14
C GLN A 20 9.15 9.81 13.72
N ARG A 21 8.96 10.73 12.77
CA ARG A 21 9.40 10.61 11.39
C ARG A 21 10.07 11.90 10.95
N GLY A 22 11.15 11.79 10.19
CA GLY A 22 11.85 12.95 9.65
C GLY A 22 12.59 12.62 8.35
N TYR A 23 12.80 13.64 7.53
CA TYR A 23 13.67 13.53 6.36
C TYR A 23 15.11 13.84 6.80
N TYR A 24 16.01 12.90 6.51
CA TYR A 24 17.45 13.08 6.64
C TYR A 24 18.01 13.39 5.25
N LEU A 25 18.07 14.68 4.94
CA LEU A 25 18.58 15.18 3.66
C LEU A 25 20.11 15.25 3.72
N ARG A 26 20.77 14.75 2.67
CA ARG A 26 22.21 14.96 2.46
C ARG A 26 22.41 15.88 1.27
N LEU A 27 23.40 16.79 1.36
CA LEU A 27 23.81 17.66 0.24
C LEU A 27 24.38 16.85 -0.95
N PHE A 28 24.97 15.68 -0.66
CA PHE A 28 25.47 14.74 -1.65
C PHE A 28 25.10 13.30 -1.25
N GLY A 29 24.56 12.53 -2.19
CA GLY A 29 24.13 11.14 -1.99
C GLY A 29 22.63 10.96 -1.70
N PRO A 30 22.18 9.72 -1.46
CA PRO A 30 20.77 9.42 -1.28
C PRO A 30 20.23 10.05 0.01
N SER A 31 19.03 10.60 -0.08
CA SER A 31 18.27 11.09 1.06
C SER A 31 17.52 9.94 1.72
N PHE A 32 17.29 10.04 3.04
CA PHE A 32 16.65 8.98 3.81
C PHE A 32 15.44 9.51 4.58
N VAL A 33 14.47 8.65 4.82
CA VAL A 33 13.41 8.86 5.78
C VAL A 33 13.76 8.07 7.04
N TYR A 34 13.90 8.79 8.14
CA TYR A 34 14.07 8.23 9.47
C TYR A 34 12.70 7.94 10.07
N VAL A 35 12.53 6.72 10.60
CA VAL A 35 11.33 6.30 11.31
C VAL A 35 11.72 5.70 12.65
N LYS A 36 11.22 6.31 13.72
CA LYS A 36 11.28 5.79 15.09
C LYS A 36 9.90 5.31 15.50
N TYR A 37 9.82 4.09 15.99
CA TYR A 37 8.55 3.44 16.33
C TYR A 37 8.63 2.66 17.63
N ARG A 38 7.48 2.42 18.25
CA ARG A 38 7.31 1.51 19.38
C ARG A 38 6.52 0.30 18.92
N CYS A 39 7.14 -0.88 18.94
CA CYS A 39 6.48 -2.09 18.45
C CYS A 39 5.21 -2.43 19.26
N PRO A 40 4.05 -2.68 18.65
CA PRO A 40 2.83 -2.98 19.38
C PRO A 40 2.86 -4.36 20.03
N ARG A 41 3.69 -5.29 19.52
CA ARG A 41 3.83 -6.65 20.05
C ARG A 41 4.86 -6.73 21.18
N CYS A 42 6.13 -6.41 20.91
CA CYS A 42 7.21 -6.57 21.90
C CYS A 42 7.46 -5.32 22.75
N LYS A 43 6.76 -4.20 22.47
CA LYS A 43 6.85 -2.91 23.17
C LYS A 43 8.24 -2.25 23.18
N LYS A 44 9.22 -2.80 22.47
CA LYS A 44 10.56 -2.22 22.29
C LYS A 44 10.52 -1.05 21.29
N LEU A 45 11.43 -0.11 21.48
CA LEU A 45 11.69 0.95 20.51
C LEU A 45 12.58 0.41 19.39
N GLY A 46 12.23 0.78 18.16
CA GLY A 46 12.99 0.46 16.97
C GLY A 46 13.18 1.70 16.11
N GLU A 47 14.24 1.67 15.31
CA GLU A 47 14.61 2.75 14.41
C GLU A 47 14.97 2.17 13.05
N GLN A 48 14.50 2.81 11.98
CA GLN A 48 14.82 2.39 10.62
C GLN A 48 15.04 3.59 9.72
N PHE A 49 16.07 3.48 8.88
CA PHE A 49 16.35 4.40 7.79
C PHE A 49 15.91 3.76 6.48
N VAL A 50 15.01 4.43 5.77
CA VAL A 50 14.52 3.99 4.45
C VAL A 50 15.03 4.99 3.43
N LYS A 51 15.53 4.55 2.28
CA LYS A 51 15.90 5.48 1.21
C LYS A 51 14.68 6.25 0.75
N GLN A 52 14.81 7.54 0.46
CA GLN A 52 13.68 8.37 0.03
C GLN A 52 13.04 7.84 -1.27
N GLU A 53 13.84 7.27 -2.17
CA GLU A 53 13.36 6.63 -3.41
C GLU A 53 12.47 5.40 -3.15
N GLU A 54 12.70 4.71 -2.03
CA GLU A 54 11.93 3.55 -1.62
C GLU A 54 10.74 3.95 -0.72
N TRP A 55 10.62 5.23 -0.33
CA TRP A 55 9.59 5.71 0.57
C TRP A 55 8.26 5.95 -0.17
N GLU A 56 7.38 4.96 -0.14
CA GLU A 56 6.01 5.07 -0.63
C GLU A 56 5.03 5.49 0.47
N ALA A 57 4.01 6.28 0.14
CA ALA A 57 2.97 6.72 1.09
C ALA A 57 2.29 5.55 1.83
N GLY A 58 2.31 4.34 1.24
CA GLY A 58 1.70 3.13 1.79
C GLY A 58 2.58 2.31 2.76
N ILE A 59 3.87 2.63 2.97
CA ILE A 59 4.78 1.82 3.81
C ILE A 59 4.21 1.59 5.22
N LEU A 60 3.63 2.63 5.80
CA LEU A 60 3.07 2.64 7.15
C LEU A 60 1.54 2.49 7.18
N SER A 61 0.89 2.22 6.03
CA SER A 61 -0.55 2.05 5.99
C SER A 61 -0.98 0.83 6.80
N ASP A 62 -2.03 1.00 7.60
CA ASP A 62 -2.62 -0.05 8.45
C ASP A 62 -3.31 -1.12 7.60
N LEU A 63 -3.73 -0.76 6.38
CA LEU A 63 -4.36 -1.69 5.45
C LEU A 63 -3.29 -2.56 4.77
N PRO A 64 -3.38 -3.90 4.88
CA PRO A 64 -2.72 -4.78 3.94
C PRO A 64 -3.25 -4.43 2.55
N SER A 65 -2.37 -4.01 1.65
CA SER A 65 -2.75 -3.90 0.25
C SER A 65 -2.72 -5.30 -0.33
N GLU A 66 -3.89 -5.85 -0.64
CA GLU A 66 -4.03 -7.10 -1.40
C GLU A 66 -3.48 -6.95 -2.83
N ILE A 67 -3.36 -5.71 -3.30
CA ILE A 67 -2.86 -5.36 -4.64
C ILE A 67 -1.34 -5.53 -4.69
N THR A 68 -0.86 -6.35 -5.62
CA THR A 68 0.56 -6.49 -5.94
C THR A 68 1.12 -5.24 -6.63
N PRO A 69 2.44 -4.99 -6.61
CA PRO A 69 3.04 -3.84 -7.31
C PRO A 69 2.75 -3.83 -8.82
N GLU A 70 2.64 -5.00 -9.45
CA GLU A 70 2.37 -5.17 -10.88
C GLU A 70 0.93 -4.80 -11.20
N GLU A 71 -0.04 -5.29 -10.41
CA GLU A 71 -1.45 -4.91 -10.52
C GLU A 71 -1.65 -3.41 -10.27
N SER A 72 -0.96 -2.84 -9.28
CA SER A 72 -1.03 -1.40 -9.02
C SER A 72 -0.59 -0.57 -10.22
N ARG A 73 0.47 -0.98 -10.93
CA ARG A 73 0.92 -0.30 -12.18
C ARG A 73 -0.03 -0.54 -13.34
N LYS A 74 -0.68 -1.71 -13.41
CA LYS A 74 -1.73 -1.99 -14.39
C LYS A 74 -2.93 -1.06 -14.16
N PHE A 75 -3.45 -0.99 -12.94
CA PHE A 75 -4.60 -0.15 -12.59
C PHE A 75 -4.33 1.34 -12.78
N GLN A 76 -3.12 1.82 -12.45
CA GLN A 76 -2.75 3.21 -12.73
C GLN A 76 -2.78 3.55 -14.23
N ARG A 77 -2.45 2.59 -15.11
CA ARG A 77 -2.51 2.77 -16.57
C ARG A 77 -3.93 2.72 -17.12
N MET A 78 -4.86 2.06 -16.43
CA MET A 78 -6.26 1.97 -16.84
C MET A 78 -7.01 3.30 -16.65
N GLY A 79 -6.50 4.20 -15.80
CA GLY A 79 -7.14 5.49 -15.52
C GLY A 79 -8.18 5.40 -14.42
N LYS A 80 -8.89 6.51 -14.18
CA LYS A 80 -10.00 6.54 -13.22
C LYS A 80 -11.24 5.95 -13.89
N ILE A 81 -12.02 5.20 -13.13
CA ILE A 81 -13.33 4.71 -13.57
C ILE A 81 -14.23 5.93 -13.84
N ASP A 82 -14.71 6.05 -15.07
CA ASP A 82 -15.66 7.06 -15.49
C ASP A 82 -17.12 6.66 -15.18
N ILE A 83 -18.00 7.65 -15.12
CA ILE A 83 -19.42 7.41 -14.88
C ILE A 83 -20.06 6.57 -15.98
N HIS A 84 -19.60 6.70 -17.24
CA HIS A 84 -20.10 5.88 -18.35
C HIS A 84 -19.72 4.41 -18.16
N GLU A 85 -18.49 4.12 -17.69
CA GLU A 85 -18.06 2.75 -17.39
C GLU A 85 -18.91 2.11 -16.28
N CYS A 86 -19.31 2.90 -15.27
CA CYS A 86 -20.23 2.43 -14.23
C CYS A 86 -21.64 2.13 -14.79
N ILE A 87 -22.13 2.95 -15.71
CA ILE A 87 -23.44 2.76 -16.35
C ILE A 87 -23.43 1.52 -17.24
N ASP A 88 -22.39 1.37 -18.06
CA ASP A 88 -22.23 0.20 -18.93
C ASP A 88 -22.14 -1.09 -18.10
N ALA A 89 -21.34 -1.08 -17.04
CA ALA A 89 -21.24 -2.22 -16.13
C ALA A 89 -22.60 -2.55 -15.48
N HIS A 90 -23.39 -1.56 -15.08
CA HIS A 90 -24.72 -1.78 -14.52
C HIS A 90 -25.65 -2.50 -15.50
N PHE A 91 -25.73 -2.04 -16.75
CA PHE A 91 -26.58 -2.68 -17.76
C PHE A 91 -26.09 -4.06 -18.19
N GLU A 92 -24.78 -4.31 -18.22
CA GLU A 92 -24.26 -5.66 -18.47
C GLU A 92 -24.58 -6.61 -17.31
N LEU A 93 -24.52 -6.13 -16.06
CA LEU A 93 -24.90 -6.92 -14.90
C LEU A 93 -26.40 -7.23 -14.85
N GLU A 94 -27.27 -6.33 -15.32
CA GLU A 94 -28.72 -6.60 -15.41
C GLU A 94 -29.08 -7.72 -16.39
N LYS A 95 -28.25 -7.95 -17.41
CA LYS A 95 -28.46 -9.03 -18.38
C LYS A 95 -28.12 -10.40 -17.81
N ILE A 96 -27.36 -10.45 -16.72
CA ILE A 96 -26.90 -11.68 -16.09
C ILE A 96 -27.94 -12.10 -15.05
N SER A 97 -28.49 -13.29 -15.23
CA SER A 97 -29.60 -13.78 -14.41
C SER A 97 -29.15 -14.64 -13.22
N SER A 98 -27.89 -15.10 -13.24
CA SER A 98 -27.32 -15.92 -12.17
C SER A 98 -25.83 -15.68 -11.95
N LEU A 99 -25.35 -16.01 -10.74
CA LEU A 99 -23.92 -15.94 -10.42
C LEU A 99 -23.08 -16.99 -11.15
N ASP A 100 -23.68 -18.10 -11.57
CA ASP A 100 -22.98 -19.12 -12.35
C ASP A 100 -22.68 -18.62 -13.77
N GLU A 101 -23.61 -17.90 -14.41
CA GLU A 101 -23.38 -17.22 -15.70
C GLU A 101 -22.25 -16.19 -15.60
N LEU A 102 -22.19 -15.44 -14.49
CA LEU A 102 -21.12 -14.48 -14.25
C LEU A 102 -19.75 -15.18 -14.06
N ARG A 103 -19.74 -16.37 -13.44
CA ARG A 103 -18.52 -17.15 -13.23
C ARG A 103 -17.97 -17.76 -14.52
N GLU A 104 -18.83 -18.09 -15.48
CA GLU A 104 -18.41 -18.60 -16.80
C GLU A 104 -17.88 -17.52 -17.74
N ALA A 105 -18.25 -16.25 -17.51
CA ALA A 105 -17.84 -15.11 -18.32
C ALA A 105 -16.49 -14.47 -17.89
N LEU A 106 -15.98 -14.82 -16.71
CA LEU A 106 -14.72 -14.31 -16.12
C LEU A 106 -13.53 -15.24 -16.39
#